data_AF-A0A450S9H6-F1
#
_entry.id   AF-A0A450S9H6-F1
#
_cell.length_a   1.000
_cell.length_b   1.000
_cell.length_c   1.000
_cell.angle_alpha   90.00
_cell.angle_beta   90.00
_cell.angle_gamma   90.00
#
_symmetry.space_group_name_H-M   'P 1'
#
loop_
_entity.id
_entity.type
_entity.pdbx_description
1 polymer ?
#
loop_
_entity_poly.entity_id
_entity_poly.type
_entity_poly.pdbx_seq_one_letter_code
_entity_poly.pdbx_strand_id
1 'polypeptide(L)'
;MLNKHRNSADGTTERIPPHPLAEVFGFPFDNQSDLAVRYRSKRLCPFNNKVPNCTKDKANNPLGACSIFDGNDLVITCPVRFRQNWIIADDAADFFFPSNTQWTSLTEVRLKDKQGRAAGNIDVVLVSNRLRAAGLSR
;
A
#
# COMPACT_ATOMS: atom_id res chain seq x y z
N MET A 1 -0.57 -40.10 -6.45
CA MET A 1 0.36 -40.17 -5.31
C MET A 1 1.77 -39.96 -5.84
N LEU A 2 2.36 -38.79 -5.59
CA LEU A 2 3.77 -38.52 -5.85
C LEU A 2 4.21 -37.55 -4.75
N ASN A 3 4.79 -38.13 -3.69
CA ASN A 3 5.41 -37.40 -2.60
C ASN A 3 6.62 -36.65 -3.13
N LYS A 4 6.58 -35.32 -3.09
CA LYS A 4 7.78 -34.50 -3.23
C LYS A 4 8.22 -34.06 -1.84
N HIS A 5 8.94 -34.95 -1.16
CA HIS A 5 9.75 -34.55 -0.01
C HIS A 5 10.83 -33.58 -0.50
N ARG A 6 10.77 -32.33 -0.03
CA ARG A 6 11.92 -31.44 0.05
C ARG A 6 12.19 -31.19 1.53
N ASN A 7 13.22 -31.84 2.04
CA ASN A 7 13.90 -31.46 3.27
C ASN A 7 15.23 -30.80 2.88
N SER A 8 15.40 -29.54 3.26
CA SER A 8 16.68 -28.89 3.61
C SER A 8 16.30 -27.52 4.16
N ALA A 9 16.26 -27.38 5.48
CA ALA A 9 17.42 -26.99 6.28
C ALA A 9 17.74 -25.50 6.11
N ASP A 10 16.91 -24.66 6.74
CA ASP A 10 17.40 -23.48 7.43
C ASP A 10 16.70 -23.42 8.79
N GLY A 11 17.50 -23.46 9.85
CA GLY A 11 17.05 -23.57 11.24
C GLY A 11 16.59 -22.23 11.79
N THR A 12 15.71 -21.51 11.08
CA THR A 12 15.00 -20.39 11.67
C THR A 12 13.75 -20.94 12.33
N THR A 13 13.80 -21.09 13.65
CA THR A 13 12.58 -21.26 14.44
C THR A 13 11.69 -20.10 14.05
N GLU A 14 10.55 -20.37 13.41
CA GLU A 14 9.56 -19.36 13.02
C GLU A 14 9.07 -18.70 14.32
N ARG A 15 9.79 -17.66 14.76
CA ARG A 15 9.46 -16.94 15.98
C ARG A 15 8.27 -16.09 15.63
N ILE A 16 7.07 -16.60 15.93
CA ILE A 16 5.86 -15.79 15.98
C ILE A 16 6.19 -14.61 16.91
N PRO A 17 6.25 -13.37 16.39
CA PRO A 17 6.63 -12.24 17.20
C PRO A 17 5.63 -12.09 18.36
N PRO A 18 6.05 -11.58 19.53
CA PRO A 18 5.19 -11.44 20.70
C PRO A 18 4.06 -10.42 20.52
N HIS A 19 3.98 -9.80 19.33
CA HIS A 19 3.03 -8.78 18.96
C HIS A 19 2.68 -8.92 17.48
N PRO A 20 1.51 -8.43 17.04
CA PRO A 20 1.08 -8.53 15.66
C PRO A 20 1.80 -7.55 14.72
N LEU A 21 2.63 -6.63 15.21
CA LEU A 21 3.29 -5.62 14.35
C LEU A 21 4.36 -6.26 13.47
N ALA A 22 4.21 -6.12 12.14
CA ALA A 22 5.23 -6.52 11.18
C ALA A 22 6.14 -5.34 10.82
N GLU A 23 5.55 -4.16 10.58
CA GLU A 23 6.29 -2.95 10.26
C GLU A 23 5.88 -1.76 11.12
N VAL A 24 6.90 -1.03 11.60
CA VAL A 24 6.75 0.16 12.43
C VAL A 24 7.50 1.31 11.79
N PHE A 25 6.76 2.35 11.39
CA PHE A 25 7.26 3.51 10.61
C PHE A 25 7.95 3.10 9.29
N GLY A 26 7.47 2.02 8.67
CA GLY A 26 7.92 1.55 7.37
C GLY A 26 9.13 0.63 7.37
N PHE A 27 9.57 0.16 8.53
CA PHE A 27 10.66 -0.81 8.68
C PHE A 27 10.16 -2.03 9.45
N PRO A 28 10.69 -3.25 9.15
CA PRO A 28 10.43 -4.44 9.96
C PRO A 28 10.62 -4.16 11.45
N PHE A 29 9.78 -4.73 12.29
CA PHE A 29 9.75 -4.42 13.74
C PHE A 29 11.11 -4.62 14.43
N ASP A 30 11.89 -5.60 13.96
CA ASP A 30 13.19 -6.00 14.49
C ASP A 30 14.38 -5.28 13.84
N ASN A 31 14.17 -4.52 12.76
CA ASN A 31 15.23 -3.74 12.12
C ASN A 31 15.72 -2.63 13.05
N GLN A 32 16.97 -2.73 13.54
CA GLN A 32 17.61 -1.76 14.44
C GLN A 32 18.62 -0.82 13.76
N SER A 33 18.58 -0.69 12.43
CA SER A 33 19.47 0.25 11.73
C SER A 33 19.24 1.71 12.19
N ASP A 34 20.28 2.54 12.10
CA ASP A 34 20.20 3.98 12.43
C ASP A 34 19.08 4.69 11.67
N LEU A 35 18.82 4.26 10.43
CA LEU A 35 17.74 4.79 9.62
C LEU A 35 16.37 4.43 10.22
N ALA A 36 16.15 3.17 10.56
CA ALA A 36 14.91 2.72 11.20
C ALA A 36 14.70 3.43 12.55
N VAL A 37 15.74 3.50 13.39
CA VAL A 37 15.71 4.23 14.67
C VAL A 37 15.37 5.71 14.47
N ARG A 38 15.97 6.37 13.47
CA ARG A 38 15.67 7.77 13.13
C ARG A 38 14.22 7.96 12.69
N TYR A 39 13.69 7.09 11.83
CA TYR A 39 12.31 7.20 11.36
C TYR A 39 11.30 6.96 12.47
N ARG A 40 11.55 6.00 13.36
CA ARG A 40 10.69 5.75 14.54
C ARG A 40 10.73 6.92 15.53
N SER A 41 11.93 7.39 15.90
CA SER A 41 12.09 8.48 16.88
C SER A 41 11.51 9.81 16.39
N LYS A 42 11.65 10.11 15.09
CA LYS A 42 11.10 11.32 14.47
C LYS A 42 9.70 11.15 13.88
N ARG A 43 9.11 9.96 14.01
CA ARG A 43 7.77 9.61 13.50
C ARG A 43 7.61 9.94 12.01
N LEU A 44 8.58 9.56 11.20
CA LEU A 44 8.62 9.84 9.75
C LEU A 44 8.00 8.69 8.95
N CYS A 45 7.52 8.99 7.74
CA CYS A 45 7.03 8.00 6.80
C CYS A 45 7.95 7.92 5.56
N PRO A 46 8.50 6.74 5.21
CA PRO A 46 9.38 6.62 4.05
C PRO A 46 8.64 6.53 2.70
N PHE A 47 7.32 6.35 2.70
CA PHE A 47 6.53 6.04 1.51
C PHE A 47 5.86 7.25 0.85
N ASN A 48 6.53 8.41 0.84
CA ASN A 48 6.04 9.63 0.18
C ASN A 48 4.64 10.07 0.67
N ASN A 49 4.45 10.14 1.98
CA ASN A 49 3.26 10.77 2.53
C ASN A 49 3.22 12.27 2.12
N LYS A 50 2.03 12.87 2.06
CA LYS A 50 1.84 14.29 1.67
C LYS A 50 2.71 15.24 2.51
N VAL A 51 2.98 14.84 3.75
CA VAL A 51 3.95 15.46 4.65
C VAL A 51 4.98 14.39 5.08
N PRO A 52 6.23 14.77 5.42
CA PRO A 52 7.26 13.80 5.77
C PRO A 52 6.93 12.97 7.03
N ASN A 53 6.07 13.49 7.90
CA ASN A 53 5.63 12.81 9.11
C ASN A 53 4.60 11.71 8.82
N CYS A 54 4.66 10.65 9.61
CA CYS A 54 3.63 9.62 9.63
C CYS A 54 2.33 10.19 10.22
N THR A 55 1.22 9.86 9.58
CA THR A 55 -0.13 10.27 10.02
C THR A 55 -1.04 9.08 10.30
N LYS A 56 -0.51 7.85 10.27
CA LYS A 56 -1.29 6.63 10.49
C LYS A 56 -1.87 6.64 11.91
N ASP A 57 -3.19 6.41 11.97
CA ASP A 57 -4.04 6.56 13.16
C ASP A 57 -4.33 8.03 13.52
N LYS A 58 -3.30 8.81 13.89
CA LYS A 58 -3.45 10.21 14.30
C LYS A 58 -2.31 11.08 13.78
N ALA A 59 -2.62 12.30 13.35
CA ALA A 59 -1.62 13.23 12.82
C ALA A 59 -0.56 13.65 13.86
N ASN A 60 -0.97 13.89 15.12
CA ASN A 60 -0.08 14.43 16.16
C ASN A 60 0.63 13.34 16.98
N ASN A 61 0.08 12.11 17.00
CA ASN A 61 0.63 10.98 17.74
C ASN A 61 0.42 9.67 16.99
N PRO A 62 1.07 9.50 15.82
CA PRO A 62 0.88 8.33 14.99
C PRO A 62 1.37 7.06 15.68
N LEU A 63 0.62 5.97 15.53
CA LEU A 63 1.05 4.64 15.97
C LEU A 63 2.16 4.06 15.08
N GLY A 64 2.18 4.45 13.81
CA GLY A 64 3.19 4.00 12.84
C GLY A 64 3.08 2.53 12.42
N ALA A 65 2.02 1.81 12.78
CA ALA A 65 1.76 0.45 12.33
C ALA A 65 1.46 0.44 10.82
N CYS A 66 2.44 0.06 10.00
CA CYS A 66 2.31 0.05 8.54
C CYS A 66 1.69 -1.25 8.02
N SER A 67 2.07 -2.37 8.63
CA SER A 67 1.57 -3.71 8.37
C SER A 67 1.62 -4.56 9.64
N ILE A 68 0.81 -5.61 9.66
CA ILE A 68 0.70 -6.57 10.75
C ILE A 68 0.85 -8.00 10.21
N PHE A 69 1.21 -8.92 11.09
CA PHE A 69 1.04 -10.34 10.85
C PHE A 69 -0.39 -10.76 11.21
N ASP A 70 -1.06 -11.43 10.29
CA ASP A 70 -2.32 -12.15 10.52
C ASP A 70 -2.05 -13.64 10.26
N GLY A 71 -1.75 -14.38 11.33
CA GLY A 71 -1.16 -15.71 11.22
C GLY A 71 0.21 -15.64 10.52
N ASN A 72 0.33 -16.31 9.37
CA ASN A 72 1.54 -16.31 8.55
C ASN A 72 1.51 -15.23 7.45
N ASP A 73 0.40 -14.52 7.31
CA ASP A 73 0.21 -13.52 6.25
C ASP A 73 0.66 -12.13 6.71
N LEU A 74 1.28 -11.38 5.79
CA LEU A 74 1.65 -9.99 5.99
C LEU A 74 0.54 -9.09 5.42
N VAL A 75 -0.15 -8.36 6.30
CA VAL A 75 -1.29 -7.51 5.93
C VAL A 75 -0.94 -6.04 6.07
N ILE A 76 -1.03 -5.28 4.96
CA ILE A 76 -0.86 -3.82 4.97
C ILE A 76 -2.09 -3.17 5.60
N THR A 77 -1.88 -2.29 6.57
CA THR A 77 -2.96 -1.56 7.25
C THR A 77 -2.89 -0.04 7.04
N CYS A 78 -1.82 0.44 6.39
CA CYS A 78 -1.59 1.86 6.12
C CYS A 78 -1.85 2.20 4.65
N PRO A 79 -2.79 3.11 4.32
CA PRO A 79 -3.05 3.53 2.94
C PRO A 79 -1.84 4.13 2.23
N VAL A 80 -0.93 4.80 2.96
CA VAL A 80 0.29 5.37 2.38
C VAL A 80 1.27 4.25 2.00
N ARG A 81 1.42 3.22 2.85
CA ARG A 81 2.21 2.03 2.51
C ARG A 81 1.59 1.30 1.31
N PHE A 82 0.27 1.18 1.27
CA PHE A 82 -0.45 0.55 0.17
C PHE A 82 -0.20 1.24 -1.19
N ARG A 83 0.04 2.56 -1.19
CA ARG A 83 0.38 3.35 -2.38
C ARG A 83 1.88 3.49 -2.63
N GLN A 84 2.74 2.78 -1.90
CA GLN A 84 4.18 2.83 -2.12
C GLN A 84 4.49 2.62 -3.59
N ASN A 85 5.23 3.55 -4.19
CA ASN A 85 5.64 3.52 -5.59
C ASN A 85 4.47 3.30 -6.58
N TRP A 86 3.23 3.67 -6.20
CA TRP A 86 2.03 3.42 -7.00
C TRP A 86 1.74 1.95 -7.34
N ILE A 87 2.32 0.99 -6.60
CA ILE A 87 2.17 -0.45 -6.87
C ILE A 87 0.70 -0.86 -7.02
N ILE A 88 -0.19 -0.40 -6.13
CA ILE A 88 -1.62 -0.73 -6.26
C ILE A 88 -2.26 -0.18 -7.55
N ALA A 89 -1.83 0.99 -8.02
CA ALA A 89 -2.35 1.57 -9.24
C ALA A 89 -1.87 0.78 -10.45
N ASP A 90 -0.60 0.38 -10.46
CA ASP A 90 -0.01 -0.48 -11.49
C ASP A 90 -0.73 -1.84 -11.54
N ASP A 91 -0.81 -2.55 -10.40
CA ASP A 91 -1.45 -3.86 -10.29
C ASP A 91 -2.93 -3.82 -10.71
N ALA A 92 -3.66 -2.78 -10.29
CA ALA A 92 -5.06 -2.62 -10.66
C ALA A 92 -5.22 -2.26 -12.14
N ALA A 93 -4.34 -1.43 -12.71
CA ALA A 93 -4.37 -1.12 -14.13
C ALA A 93 -4.12 -2.37 -14.99
N ASP A 94 -3.14 -3.20 -14.61
CA ASP A 94 -2.83 -4.46 -15.29
C ASP A 94 -3.98 -5.48 -15.16
N PHE A 95 -4.71 -5.46 -14.05
CA PHE A 95 -5.88 -6.32 -13.86
C PHE A 95 -7.10 -5.86 -14.68
N PHE A 96 -7.41 -4.55 -14.69
CA PHE A 96 -8.64 -4.04 -15.28
C PHE A 96 -8.52 -3.65 -16.76
N PHE A 97 -7.34 -3.23 -17.22
CA PHE A 97 -7.16 -2.71 -18.58
C PHE A 97 -6.39 -3.67 -19.48
N PRO A 98 -6.59 -3.61 -20.80
CA PRO A 98 -5.75 -4.35 -21.74
C PRO A 98 -4.28 -3.98 -21.60
N SER A 99 -3.39 -4.93 -21.90
CA SER A 99 -1.94 -4.71 -21.93
C SER A 99 -1.55 -3.45 -22.72
N ASN A 100 -0.56 -2.69 -22.23
CA ASN A 100 -0.06 -1.45 -22.83
C ASN A 100 -1.07 -0.29 -22.89
N THR A 101 -2.19 -0.39 -22.15
CA THR A 101 -3.11 0.75 -22.00
C THR A 101 -2.40 1.89 -21.29
N GLN A 102 -2.39 3.07 -21.90
CA GLN A 102 -1.98 4.30 -21.20
C GLN A 102 -3.06 4.66 -20.18
N TRP A 103 -2.68 4.97 -18.95
CA TRP A 103 -3.63 5.31 -17.90
C TRP A 103 -3.11 6.43 -17.01
N THR A 104 -4.00 7.00 -16.21
CA THR A 104 -3.70 7.97 -15.17
C THR A 104 -4.55 7.70 -13.93
N SER A 105 -4.20 8.32 -12.80
CA SER A 105 -4.90 8.15 -11.54
C SER A 105 -5.36 9.49 -10.95
N LEU A 106 -6.54 9.51 -10.37
CA LEU A 106 -7.05 10.61 -9.55
C LEU A 106 -7.17 10.13 -8.10
N THR A 107 -6.69 10.92 -7.14
CA THR A 107 -6.81 10.60 -5.71
C THR A 107 -7.88 11.44 -5.03
N GLU A 108 -8.56 10.89 -4.03
CA GLU A 108 -9.51 11.61 -3.17
C GLU A 108 -10.70 12.23 -3.94
N VAL A 109 -11.33 11.45 -4.80
CA VAL A 109 -12.47 11.89 -5.62
C VAL A 109 -13.75 11.90 -4.78
N ARG A 110 -14.31 13.10 -4.57
CA ARG A 110 -15.56 13.27 -3.81
C ARG A 110 -16.78 12.98 -4.66
N LEU A 111 -17.66 12.12 -4.17
CA LEU A 111 -18.94 11.81 -4.79
C LEU A 111 -20.03 12.70 -4.19
N LYS A 112 -20.91 13.20 -5.06
CA LYS A 112 -22.09 13.97 -4.67
C LYS A 112 -23.36 13.18 -4.95
N ASP A 113 -24.34 13.29 -4.06
CA ASP A 113 -25.69 12.78 -4.29
C ASP A 113 -26.47 13.64 -5.30
N LYS A 114 -27.71 13.24 -5.60
CA LYS A 114 -28.59 13.96 -6.52
C LYS A 114 -28.87 15.41 -6.10
N GLN A 115 -28.75 15.72 -4.82
CA GLN A 115 -28.96 17.06 -4.25
C GLN A 115 -27.64 17.84 -4.10
N GLY A 116 -26.52 17.29 -4.57
CA GLY A 116 -25.20 17.92 -4.51
C GLY A 116 -24.47 17.77 -3.16
N ARG A 117 -25.01 16.99 -2.22
CA ARG A 117 -24.41 16.75 -0.89
C ARG A 117 -23.38 15.62 -0.97
N ALA A 118 -22.46 15.56 -0.01
CA ALA A 118 -21.45 14.51 0.03
C ALA A 118 -22.09 13.12 0.19
N ALA A 119 -21.82 12.22 -0.76
CA ALA A 119 -22.27 10.83 -0.73
C ALA A 119 -21.16 9.84 -0.33
N GLY A 120 -19.90 10.25 -0.48
CA GLY A 120 -18.74 9.43 -0.17
C GLY A 120 -17.49 9.94 -0.87
N ASN A 121 -16.37 9.28 -0.65
CA ASN A 121 -15.10 9.55 -1.31
C ASN A 121 -14.54 8.25 -1.89
N ILE A 122 -13.88 8.35 -3.04
CA ILE A 122 -13.08 7.29 -3.62
C ILE A 122 -11.61 7.66 -3.44
N ASP A 123 -10.84 6.79 -2.78
CA ASP A 123 -9.43 7.06 -2.50
C ASP A 123 -8.59 7.17 -3.78
N VAL A 124 -8.81 6.27 -4.75
CA VAL A 124 -8.11 6.24 -6.03
C VAL A 124 -9.08 5.85 -7.15
N VAL A 125 -9.08 6.62 -8.23
CA VAL A 125 -9.78 6.33 -9.49
C VAL A 125 -8.74 6.15 -10.58
N LEU A 126 -8.77 5.00 -11.26
CA LEU A 126 -7.96 4.76 -12.45
C LEU A 126 -8.74 5.10 -13.72
N VAL A 127 -8.07 5.76 -14.66
CA VAL A 127 -8.66 6.18 -15.93
C VAL A 127 -7.79 5.67 -17.07
N SER A 128 -8.35 4.79 -17.89
CA SER A 128 -7.71 4.37 -19.15
C SER A 128 -7.82 5.50 -20.17
N ASN A 129 -6.69 5.96 -20.69
CA ASN A 129 -6.63 6.90 -21.79
C ASN A 129 -6.90 6.14 -23.09
N ARG A 130 -8.16 6.15 -23.55
CA ARG A 130 -8.42 5.85 -24.95
C ARG A 130 -7.96 7.05 -25.77
N LEU A 131 -6.79 6.96 -26.39
CA LEU A 131 -6.57 7.73 -27.61
C LEU A 131 -7.66 7.26 -28.58
N ARG A 132 -8.67 8.09 -28.81
CA ARG A 132 -9.44 7.95 -30.05
C ARG A 132 -8.39 8.04 -31.15
N ALA A 133 -8.25 6.98 -31.95
CA ALA A 133 -7.58 7.11 -33.22
C ALA A 133 -8.26 8.29 -33.93
N ALA A 134 -7.55 9.42 -34.03
CA ALA A 134 -7.96 10.52 -34.87
C ALA A 134 -7.94 9.96 -36.30
N GLY A 135 -9.09 9.49 -36.82
CA GLY A 135 -9.14 8.94 -38.18
C GLY A 135 -10.18 7.88 -38.52
N LEU A 136 -11.23 7.64 -37.72
CA LEU A 136 -12.40 6.90 -38.23
C LEU A 136 -13.60 7.84 -38.33
N SER A 137 -13.64 8.53 -39.47
CA SER A 137 -14.81 9.21 -40.01
C SER A 137 -15.96 8.20 -40.11
N ARG A 138 -17.14 8.58 -39.61
CA ARG A 138 -18.43 8.12 -40.12
C ARG A 138 -19.22 9.34 -40.51
#